data_AF-A0A956I4V8-F1
#
_entry.id   AF-A0A956I4V8-F1
#
_cell.length_a   1.000
_cell.length_b   1.000
_cell.length_c   1.000
_cell.angle_alpha   90.00
_cell.angle_beta   90.00
_cell.angle_gamma   90.00
#
_symmetry.space_group_name_H-M   'P 1'
#
loop_
_entity.id
_entity.type
_entity.pdbx_description
1 polymer ?
#
loop_
_entity_poly.entity_id
_entity_poly.type
_entity_poly.pdbx_seq_one_letter_code
_entity_poly.pdbx_strand_id
1 'polypeptide(L)'
;MTTTTDLDIDAELARFEAEQRAALGLEDERDHWRDEMVDPFFTASQRPHTTILVGGLTMAHDEIVEGALKGLGYRVRALDCPDTTSLRFGKEFGNRGQCNPTYFTVGNLVKELCRLRDEEGLSSQHIIDHYLFLTAGACGPCRFGMYVTEYRKALRDAGFDGFRVLLFQQTGGMKQATGEELGLVLDQTFFVTIGKALVAGDIINLIGYRLRPYEVHEGDADRAVTAAKKEIYRALEHRTSILAAIWRCRRIFAQVEVDRLRPKPSVAVLGEFWAMTTEGDGNYHLQRFLEQEGAEV
;
A
#
# COMPACT_ATOMS: atom_id res chain seq x y z
N MET A 1 -8.61 10.24 65.53
CA MET A 1 -7.71 9.48 64.65
C MET A 1 -8.48 8.30 64.11
N THR A 2 -9.20 8.49 63.02
CA THR A 2 -9.93 7.44 62.31
C THR A 2 -9.11 7.12 61.08
N THR A 3 -8.52 5.92 61.09
CA THR A 3 -7.75 5.33 60.01
C THR A 3 -8.61 5.21 58.76
N THR A 4 -8.29 6.00 57.73
CA THR A 4 -8.75 5.77 56.37
C THR A 4 -8.21 4.41 55.96
N THR A 5 -9.08 3.42 55.86
CA THR A 5 -8.77 2.14 55.25
C THR A 5 -8.45 2.43 53.79
N ASP A 6 -7.18 2.31 53.40
CA ASP A 6 -6.78 2.30 51.99
C ASP A 6 -7.46 1.11 51.34
N LEU A 7 -8.61 1.37 50.71
CA LEU A 7 -9.30 0.42 49.86
C LEU A 7 -8.42 0.20 48.64
N ASP A 8 -7.97 -1.04 48.48
CA ASP A 8 -7.30 -1.50 47.28
C ASP A 8 -8.34 -1.55 46.15
N ILE A 9 -8.42 -0.44 45.40
CA ILE A 9 -9.38 -0.25 44.31
C ILE A 9 -9.16 -1.30 43.21
N ASP A 10 -7.92 -1.72 42.96
CA ASP A 10 -7.61 -2.71 41.94
C ASP A 10 -8.12 -4.09 42.35
N ALA A 11 -7.98 -4.46 43.62
CA ALA A 11 -8.53 -5.71 44.16
C ALA A 11 -10.06 -5.72 44.15
N GLU A 12 -10.70 -4.59 44.48
CA GLU A 12 -12.16 -4.45 44.45
C GLU A 12 -12.71 -4.52 43.00
N LEU A 13 -12.04 -3.87 42.05
CA LEU A 13 -12.38 -3.95 40.63
C LEU A 13 -12.23 -5.36 40.08
N ALA A 14 -11.15 -6.07 40.43
CA ALA A 14 -10.94 -7.45 40.02
C ALA A 14 -12.01 -8.40 40.59
N ARG A 15 -12.40 -8.21 41.85
CA ARG A 15 -13.51 -8.97 42.46
C ARG A 15 -14.82 -8.69 41.76
N PHE A 16 -15.16 -7.42 41.54
CA PHE A 16 -16.38 -7.02 40.85
C PHE A 16 -16.42 -7.58 39.42
N GLU A 17 -15.31 -7.51 38.67
CA GLU A 17 -15.20 -8.11 37.34
C GLU A 17 -15.48 -9.61 37.39
N ALA A 18 -14.85 -10.36 38.31
CA ALA A 18 -15.04 -11.79 38.46
C ALA A 18 -16.51 -12.15 38.80
N GLU A 19 -17.13 -11.41 39.72
CA GLU A 19 -18.55 -11.58 40.07
C GLU A 19 -19.48 -11.31 38.88
N GLN A 20 -19.25 -10.24 38.12
CA GLN A 20 -20.07 -9.93 36.94
C GLN A 20 -19.85 -10.96 35.82
N ARG A 21 -18.62 -11.41 35.58
CA ARG A 21 -18.31 -12.46 34.60
C ARG A 21 -19.02 -13.77 34.95
N ALA A 22 -18.98 -14.17 36.21
CA ALA A 22 -19.70 -15.35 36.69
C ALA A 22 -21.23 -15.20 36.54
N ALA A 23 -21.79 -14.04 36.90
CA ALA A 23 -23.22 -13.75 36.76
C ALA A 23 -23.69 -13.77 35.30
N LEU A 24 -22.83 -13.35 34.36
CA LEU A 24 -23.10 -13.35 32.92
C LEU A 24 -22.76 -14.68 32.24
N GLY A 25 -22.25 -15.69 32.96
CA GLY A 25 -21.82 -16.96 32.40
C GLY A 25 -20.64 -16.83 31.43
N LEU A 26 -19.79 -15.82 31.62
CA LEU A 26 -18.61 -15.56 30.80
C LEU A 26 -17.42 -16.31 31.43
N GLU A 27 -17.17 -17.54 30.97
CA GLU A 27 -15.98 -18.31 31.38
C GLU A 27 -14.68 -17.55 31.03
N ASP A 28 -13.62 -17.76 31.83
CA ASP A 28 -12.37 -16.99 31.74
C ASP A 28 -11.54 -17.30 30.49
N GLU A 29 -11.79 -18.42 29.83
CA GLU A 29 -11.14 -18.77 28.56
C GLU A 29 -12.02 -18.36 27.38
N ARG A 30 -12.04 -17.06 27.09
CA ARG A 30 -12.41 -16.63 25.73
C ARG A 30 -11.20 -16.87 24.85
N ASP A 31 -11.26 -17.90 24.02
CA ASP A 31 -10.38 -18.00 22.86
C ASP A 31 -10.76 -16.89 21.89
N HIS A 32 -10.19 -15.71 22.11
CA HIS A 32 -10.33 -14.59 21.19
C HIS A 32 -9.70 -15.01 19.88
N TRP A 33 -10.42 -14.83 18.77
CA TRP A 33 -9.85 -15.03 17.44
C TRP A 33 -8.54 -14.27 17.34
N ARG A 34 -7.46 -15.00 17.07
CA ARG A 34 -6.15 -14.47 16.74
C ARG A 34 -5.92 -14.76 15.26
N ASP A 35 -5.30 -13.82 14.59
CA ASP A 35 -4.81 -14.09 13.25
C ASP A 35 -3.70 -15.15 13.38
N GLU A 36 -3.95 -16.36 12.88
CA GLU A 36 -2.99 -17.46 12.88
C GLU A 36 -2.10 -17.46 11.62
N MET A 37 -2.36 -16.59 10.63
CA MET A 37 -1.49 -16.40 9.45
C MET A 37 -0.22 -15.60 9.77
N VAL A 38 0.31 -15.75 10.99
CA VAL A 38 1.47 -15.03 11.51
C VAL A 38 2.75 -15.83 11.24
N ASP A 39 2.92 -16.31 10.01
CA ASP A 39 4.27 -16.55 9.49
C ASP A 39 4.67 -15.44 8.50
N PRO A 40 4.96 -14.22 8.99
CA PRO A 40 5.46 -13.14 8.16
C PRO A 40 6.95 -13.36 7.83
N PHE A 41 7.51 -14.56 8.03
CA PHE A 41 8.94 -14.72 7.92
C PHE A 41 9.37 -14.72 6.45
N PHE A 42 10.21 -13.75 6.15
CA PHE A 42 10.94 -13.66 4.91
C PHE A 42 12.40 -13.64 5.28
N THR A 43 13.17 -14.62 4.80
CA THR A 43 14.58 -14.82 5.18
C THR A 43 15.53 -14.31 4.11
N ALA A 44 16.78 -14.07 4.47
CA ALA A 44 17.81 -13.65 3.52
C ALA A 44 18.04 -14.69 2.40
N SER A 45 17.94 -15.98 2.72
CA SER A 45 18.08 -17.07 1.75
C SER A 45 16.95 -17.08 0.70
N GLN A 46 15.77 -16.57 1.05
CA GLN A 46 14.62 -16.47 0.15
C GLN A 46 14.72 -15.30 -0.86
N ARG A 47 15.56 -14.29 -0.61
CA ARG A 47 15.67 -13.09 -1.46
C ARG A 47 15.92 -13.35 -2.95
N PRO A 48 16.84 -14.27 -3.35
CA PRO A 48 17.17 -14.43 -4.76
C PRO A 48 16.02 -14.97 -5.62
N HIS A 49 15.05 -15.65 -5.00
CA HIS A 49 13.96 -16.33 -5.69
C HIS A 49 12.56 -15.85 -5.27
N THR A 50 12.45 -14.89 -4.36
CA THR A 50 11.15 -14.32 -3.93
C THR A 50 10.90 -12.97 -4.58
N THR A 51 9.75 -12.82 -5.24
CA THR A 51 9.29 -11.57 -5.84
C THR A 51 8.35 -10.83 -4.89
N ILE A 52 8.71 -9.61 -4.54
CA ILE A 52 7.93 -8.71 -3.71
C ILE A 52 6.93 -7.97 -4.61
N LEU A 53 5.64 -8.14 -4.34
CA LEU A 53 4.57 -7.37 -4.93
C LEU A 53 4.34 -6.11 -4.09
N VAL A 54 4.27 -4.96 -4.75
CA VAL A 54 3.93 -3.67 -4.11
C VAL A 54 2.76 -3.03 -4.84
N GLY A 55 1.92 -2.30 -4.12
CA GLY A 55 0.80 -1.60 -4.72
C GLY A 55 -0.12 -0.96 -3.71
N GLY A 56 -1.01 -0.10 -4.20
CA GLY A 56 -2.08 0.51 -3.40
C GLY A 56 -1.81 1.97 -3.01
N LEU A 57 -0.79 2.60 -3.59
CA LEU A 57 -0.62 4.05 -3.59
C LEU A 57 -1.16 4.60 -4.92
N THR A 58 -0.48 5.61 -5.50
CA THR A 58 -0.74 6.06 -6.87
C THR A 58 0.19 5.35 -7.84
N MET A 59 -0.14 5.32 -9.13
CA MET A 59 0.69 4.62 -10.11
C MET A 59 2.13 5.15 -10.19
N ALA A 60 2.33 6.45 -9.95
CA ALA A 60 3.67 7.03 -9.85
C ALA A 60 4.46 6.49 -8.64
N HIS A 61 3.81 6.43 -7.47
CA HIS A 61 4.44 5.94 -6.25
C HIS A 61 4.82 4.47 -6.36
N ASP A 62 3.90 3.63 -6.83
CA ASP A 62 4.11 2.19 -6.92
C ASP A 62 5.27 1.85 -7.88
N GLU A 63 5.32 2.49 -9.06
CA GLU A 63 6.42 2.33 -10.04
C GLU A 63 7.76 2.82 -9.46
N ILE A 64 7.79 3.98 -8.81
CA ILE A 64 9.02 4.55 -8.25
C ILE A 64 9.53 3.73 -7.06
N VAL A 65 8.63 3.20 -6.21
CA VAL A 65 8.97 2.31 -5.09
C VAL A 65 9.52 0.97 -5.61
N GLU A 66 9.00 0.45 -6.72
CA GLU A 66 9.58 -0.72 -7.38
C GLU A 66 11.05 -0.49 -7.75
N GLY A 67 11.37 0.63 -8.42
CA GLY A 67 12.75 1.00 -8.74
C GLY A 67 13.63 1.17 -7.50
N ALA A 68 13.09 1.77 -6.44
CA ALA A 68 13.76 1.95 -5.16
C ALA A 68 14.17 0.61 -4.52
N LEU A 69 13.23 -0.33 -4.42
CA LEU A 69 13.49 -1.63 -3.81
C LEU A 69 14.40 -2.51 -4.68
N LYS A 70 14.28 -2.42 -6.02
CA LYS A 70 15.24 -3.06 -6.94
C LYS A 70 16.66 -2.56 -6.74
N GLY A 71 16.84 -1.25 -6.54
CA GLY A 71 18.14 -0.67 -6.20
C GLY A 71 18.71 -1.13 -4.86
N LEU A 72 17.87 -1.63 -3.94
CA LEU A 72 18.29 -2.27 -2.70
C LEU A 72 18.59 -3.77 -2.86
N GLY A 73 18.44 -4.33 -4.07
CA GLY A 73 18.73 -5.72 -4.37
C GLY A 73 17.56 -6.69 -4.25
N TYR A 74 16.32 -6.18 -4.12
CA TYR A 74 15.13 -7.01 -4.06
C TYR A 74 14.53 -7.25 -5.45
N ARG A 75 13.92 -8.42 -5.67
CA ARG A 75 13.09 -8.66 -6.85
C ARG A 75 11.71 -8.08 -6.56
N VAL A 76 11.32 -7.01 -7.25
CA VAL A 76 10.06 -6.30 -6.98
C VAL A 76 9.25 -6.12 -8.25
N ARG A 77 7.93 -6.14 -8.11
CA ARG A 77 6.98 -5.80 -9.17
C ARG A 77 5.83 -4.98 -8.59
N ALA A 78 5.61 -3.78 -9.13
CA ALA A 78 4.42 -3.00 -8.86
C ALA A 78 3.20 -3.65 -9.51
N LEU A 79 2.07 -3.63 -8.81
CA LEU A 79 0.79 -4.06 -9.35
C LEU A 79 0.21 -2.97 -10.26
N ASP A 80 -0.56 -3.39 -11.26
CA ASP A 80 -1.31 -2.46 -12.10
C ASP A 80 -2.39 -1.71 -11.32
N CYS A 81 -2.89 -0.62 -11.91
CA CYS A 81 -3.97 0.17 -11.32
C CYS A 81 -5.21 -0.70 -11.07
N PRO A 82 -5.78 -0.69 -9.84
CA PRO A 82 -7.00 -1.44 -9.57
C PRO A 82 -8.16 -1.01 -10.49
N ASP A 83 -8.86 -2.01 -11.03
CA ASP A 83 -9.96 -1.84 -11.97
C ASP A 83 -11.25 -2.49 -11.44
N THR A 84 -12.32 -2.45 -12.23
CA THR A 84 -13.60 -3.07 -11.89
C THR A 84 -13.47 -4.59 -11.70
N THR A 85 -12.49 -5.23 -12.33
CA THR A 85 -12.18 -6.65 -12.10
C THR A 85 -11.60 -6.85 -10.70
N SER A 86 -10.68 -5.98 -10.27
CA SER A 86 -10.18 -5.96 -8.89
C SER A 86 -11.34 -5.80 -7.90
N LEU A 87 -12.31 -4.91 -8.15
CA LEU A 87 -13.52 -4.79 -7.33
C LEU A 87 -14.32 -6.10 -7.24
N ARG A 88 -14.45 -6.85 -8.34
CA ARG A 88 -15.17 -8.14 -8.36
C ARG A 88 -14.47 -9.18 -7.50
N PHE A 89 -13.15 -9.35 -7.66
CA PHE A 89 -12.35 -10.23 -6.80
C PHE A 89 -12.46 -9.84 -5.32
N GLY A 90 -12.38 -8.53 -5.03
CA GLY A 90 -12.55 -8.03 -3.67
C GLY A 90 -13.91 -8.34 -3.07
N LYS A 91 -14.99 -8.27 -3.85
CA LYS A 91 -16.34 -8.61 -3.40
C LYS A 91 -16.56 -10.12 -3.24
N GLU A 92 -15.92 -10.92 -4.10
CA GLU A 92 -16.03 -12.37 -4.09
C GLU A 92 -15.29 -12.99 -2.91
N PHE A 93 -14.04 -12.57 -2.67
CA PHE A 93 -13.17 -13.16 -1.65
C PHE A 93 -13.03 -12.31 -0.38
N GLY A 94 -13.43 -11.04 -0.39
CA GLY A 94 -13.35 -10.16 0.78
C GLY A 94 -14.49 -10.35 1.78
N ASN A 95 -14.41 -9.62 2.88
CA ASN A 95 -15.51 -9.52 3.84
C ASN A 95 -16.58 -8.54 3.35
N ARG A 96 -17.84 -8.82 3.69
CA ARG A 96 -18.93 -7.89 3.41
C ARG A 96 -18.84 -6.66 4.31
N GLY A 97 -19.16 -5.49 3.77
CA GLY A 97 -19.17 -4.23 4.52
C GLY A 97 -17.79 -3.58 4.70
N GLN A 98 -16.78 -3.99 3.93
CA GLN A 98 -15.50 -3.27 3.82
C GLN A 98 -15.70 -1.89 3.15
N CYS A 99 -14.74 -0.97 3.37
CA CYS A 99 -14.73 0.30 2.63
C CYS A 99 -14.29 0.08 1.18
N ASN A 100 -14.67 1.00 0.29
CA ASN A 100 -14.39 0.90 -1.15
C ASN A 100 -12.91 0.60 -1.48
N PRO A 101 -11.92 1.31 -0.89
CA PRO A 101 -10.52 1.05 -1.23
C PRO A 101 -10.09 -0.37 -0.89
N THR A 102 -10.55 -0.95 0.22
CA THR A 102 -10.21 -2.34 0.57
C THR A 102 -10.63 -3.31 -0.52
N TYR A 103 -11.84 -3.18 -1.07
CA TYR A 103 -12.28 -4.08 -2.14
C TYR A 103 -11.37 -3.97 -3.37
N PHE A 104 -10.99 -2.76 -3.75
CA PHE A 104 -10.09 -2.55 -4.88
C PHE A 104 -8.67 -3.06 -4.60
N THR A 105 -8.06 -2.69 -3.47
CA THR A 105 -6.66 -3.01 -3.19
C THR A 105 -6.45 -4.48 -2.84
N VAL A 106 -7.35 -5.09 -2.05
CA VAL A 106 -7.34 -6.54 -1.76
C VAL A 106 -7.65 -7.33 -3.02
N GLY A 107 -8.72 -6.94 -3.71
CA GLY A 107 -9.11 -7.60 -4.95
C GLY A 107 -8.05 -7.50 -6.04
N ASN A 108 -7.25 -6.42 -6.09
CA ASN A 108 -6.17 -6.29 -7.06
C ASN A 108 -5.04 -7.29 -6.81
N LEU A 109 -4.70 -7.54 -5.54
CA LEU A 109 -3.72 -8.58 -5.20
C LEU A 109 -4.26 -9.97 -5.57
N VAL A 110 -5.49 -10.28 -5.19
CA VAL A 110 -6.12 -11.58 -5.51
C VAL A 110 -6.19 -11.77 -7.03
N LYS A 111 -6.60 -10.73 -7.78
CA LYS A 111 -6.62 -10.72 -9.25
C LYS A 111 -5.26 -11.11 -9.81
N GLU A 112 -4.17 -10.50 -9.31
CA GLU A 112 -2.83 -10.79 -9.79
C GLU A 112 -2.38 -12.22 -9.47
N LEU A 113 -2.68 -12.75 -8.28
CA LEU A 113 -2.31 -14.12 -7.93
C LEU A 113 -3.11 -15.15 -8.75
N CYS A 114 -4.39 -14.89 -9.00
CA CYS A 114 -5.19 -15.72 -9.91
C CYS A 114 -4.64 -15.66 -11.34
N ARG A 115 -4.21 -14.49 -11.82
CA ARG A 115 -3.55 -14.36 -13.14
C ARG A 115 -2.27 -15.21 -13.23
N LEU A 116 -1.41 -15.15 -12.20
CA LEU A 116 -0.21 -16.01 -12.11
C LEU A 116 -0.56 -17.50 -12.14
N ARG A 117 -1.64 -17.91 -11.48
CA ARG A 117 -2.08 -19.31 -11.43
C ARG A 117 -2.70 -19.78 -12.75
N ASP A 118 -3.66 -19.02 -13.25
CA ASP A 118 -4.58 -19.45 -14.29
C ASP A 118 -4.06 -19.12 -15.70
N GLU A 119 -3.30 -18.03 -15.85
CA GLU A 119 -2.73 -17.61 -17.15
C GLU A 119 -1.25 -18.00 -17.29
N GLU A 120 -0.44 -17.84 -16.24
CA GLU A 120 0.99 -18.23 -16.28
C GLU A 120 1.22 -19.69 -15.87
N GLY A 121 0.19 -20.40 -15.40
CA GLY A 121 0.24 -21.83 -15.07
C GLY A 121 1.05 -22.17 -13.83
N LEU A 122 1.32 -21.20 -12.95
CA LEU A 122 2.03 -21.43 -11.69
C LEU A 122 1.10 -22.11 -10.68
N SER A 123 1.59 -23.11 -9.94
CA SER A 123 0.79 -23.69 -8.87
C SER A 123 0.60 -22.69 -7.72
N SER A 124 -0.51 -22.77 -6.98
CA SER A 124 -0.72 -21.92 -5.79
C SER A 124 0.43 -22.01 -4.80
N GLN A 125 0.97 -23.22 -4.59
CA GLN A 125 2.12 -23.42 -3.71
C GLN A 125 3.37 -22.69 -4.21
N HIS A 126 3.65 -22.74 -5.51
CA HIS A 126 4.77 -21.99 -6.08
C HIS A 126 4.62 -20.49 -5.84
N ILE A 127 3.41 -19.96 -6.03
CA ILE A 127 3.10 -18.54 -5.78
C ILE A 127 3.33 -18.18 -4.30
N ILE A 128 2.81 -18.99 -3.36
CA ILE A 128 3.00 -18.78 -1.92
C ILE A 128 4.49 -18.76 -1.54
N ASP A 129 5.28 -19.68 -2.09
CA ASP A 129 6.70 -19.84 -1.76
C ASP A 129 7.59 -18.75 -2.39
N HIS A 130 7.23 -18.25 -3.58
CA HIS A 130 8.09 -17.39 -4.40
C HIS A 130 7.57 -15.95 -4.54
N TYR A 131 6.42 -15.62 -3.96
CA TYR A 131 5.89 -14.26 -3.95
C TYR A 131 5.50 -13.86 -2.52
N LEU A 132 5.51 -12.54 -2.28
CA LEU A 132 4.95 -11.93 -1.09
C LEU A 132 4.40 -10.56 -1.44
N PHE A 133 3.48 -10.03 -0.62
CA PHE A 133 2.96 -8.67 -0.78
C PHE A 133 3.49 -7.77 0.33
N LEU A 134 4.13 -6.67 -0.04
CA LEU A 134 4.64 -5.65 0.89
C LEU A 134 3.70 -4.44 0.85
N THR A 135 3.13 -4.09 2.00
CA THR A 135 2.21 -2.96 2.12
C THR A 135 2.44 -2.17 3.41
N ALA A 136 1.84 -0.99 3.51
CA ALA A 136 1.85 -0.20 4.72
C ALA A 136 0.71 -0.63 5.65
N GLY A 137 0.97 -0.62 6.95
CA GLY A 137 -0.08 -0.62 7.97
C GLY A 137 -0.28 0.79 8.50
N ALA A 138 -1.34 1.01 9.27
CA ALA A 138 -1.45 2.17 10.15
C ALA A 138 -2.27 1.83 11.40
N CYS A 139 -1.92 2.43 12.53
CA CYS A 139 -2.80 2.50 13.70
C CYS A 139 -3.48 3.87 13.67
N GLY A 140 -4.74 3.91 13.24
CA GLY A 140 -5.49 5.15 13.09
C GLY A 140 -7.00 4.91 13.10
N PRO A 141 -7.81 5.98 13.05
CA PRO A 141 -9.27 5.87 13.12
C PRO A 141 -9.89 5.24 11.86
N CYS A 142 -9.12 5.12 10.78
CA CYS A 142 -9.55 4.47 9.54
C CYS A 142 -9.40 2.95 9.64
N ARG A 143 -10.19 2.23 8.84
CA ARG A 143 -10.08 0.76 8.67
C ARG A 143 -8.81 0.30 7.99
N PHE A 144 -7.94 1.21 7.53
CA PHE A 144 -6.65 0.88 6.90
C PHE A 144 -5.78 -0.05 7.77
N GLY A 145 -5.80 0.11 9.09
CA GLY A 145 -5.10 -0.79 10.01
C GLY A 145 -5.57 -2.25 9.96
N MET A 146 -6.80 -2.50 9.51
CA MET A 146 -7.37 -3.84 9.36
C MET A 146 -7.07 -4.46 7.98
N TYR A 147 -6.51 -3.72 7.03
CA TYR A 147 -6.34 -4.21 5.65
C TYR A 147 -5.50 -5.47 5.60
N VAL A 148 -4.49 -5.59 6.44
CA VAL A 148 -3.65 -6.81 6.51
C VAL A 148 -4.49 -8.06 6.80
N THR A 149 -5.45 -7.98 7.71
CA THR A 149 -6.36 -9.08 8.03
C THR A 149 -7.30 -9.36 6.86
N GLU A 150 -7.77 -8.32 6.18
CA GLU A 150 -8.63 -8.47 5.00
C GLU A 150 -7.89 -9.10 3.80
N TYR A 151 -6.63 -8.72 3.57
CA TYR A 151 -5.76 -9.37 2.58
C TYR A 151 -5.63 -10.85 2.90
N ARG A 152 -5.24 -11.18 4.13
CA ARG A 152 -5.02 -12.56 4.58
C ARG A 152 -6.28 -13.41 4.42
N LYS A 153 -7.43 -12.91 4.88
CA LYS A 153 -8.72 -13.58 4.72
C LYS A 153 -9.02 -13.85 3.24
N ALA A 154 -8.91 -12.83 2.38
CA ALA A 154 -9.26 -12.97 0.98
C ALA A 154 -8.31 -13.92 0.23
N LEU A 155 -7.02 -13.90 0.56
CA LEU A 155 -6.02 -14.81 0.00
C LEU A 155 -6.32 -16.27 0.37
N ARG A 156 -6.68 -16.55 1.63
CA ARG A 156 -7.11 -17.88 2.06
C ARG A 156 -8.30 -18.38 1.25
N ASP A 157 -9.35 -17.57 1.16
CA ASP A 157 -10.58 -17.93 0.43
C ASP A 157 -10.35 -18.08 -1.08
N ALA A 158 -9.35 -17.40 -1.65
CA ALA A 158 -8.94 -17.51 -3.05
C ALA A 158 -8.02 -18.72 -3.35
N GLY A 159 -7.67 -19.51 -2.34
CA GLY A 159 -6.81 -20.69 -2.46
C GLY A 159 -5.30 -20.40 -2.35
N PHE A 160 -4.93 -19.30 -1.70
CA PHE A 160 -3.55 -18.89 -1.40
C PHE A 160 -3.32 -18.80 0.12
N ASP A 161 -3.87 -19.74 0.89
CA ASP A 161 -3.64 -19.84 2.34
C ASP A 161 -2.13 -19.96 2.62
N GLY A 162 -1.61 -19.16 3.56
CA GLY A 162 -0.17 -19.04 3.83
C GLY A 162 0.59 -18.02 2.98
N PHE A 163 -0.05 -17.32 2.03
CA PHE A 163 0.61 -16.26 1.28
C PHE A 163 1.05 -15.11 2.20
N ARG A 164 2.33 -14.71 2.09
CA ARG A 164 2.95 -13.73 2.99
C ARG A 164 2.52 -12.29 2.66
N VAL A 165 1.95 -11.61 3.65
CA VAL A 165 1.65 -10.16 3.62
C VAL A 165 2.48 -9.46 4.70
N LEU A 166 3.45 -8.67 4.28
CA LEU A 166 4.41 -7.97 5.14
C LEU A 166 4.05 -6.49 5.29
N LEU A 167 4.22 -5.96 6.50
CA LEU A 167 3.98 -4.55 6.82
C LEU A 167 5.28 -3.79 7.07
N PHE A 168 5.41 -2.59 6.49
CA PHE A 168 6.51 -1.66 6.81
C PHE A 168 6.61 -1.30 8.31
N GLN A 169 5.48 -1.35 9.02
CA GLN A 169 5.33 -0.90 10.41
C GLN A 169 5.39 -2.03 11.46
N GLN A 170 5.76 -3.26 11.10
CA GLN A 170 6.03 -4.29 12.11
C GLN A 170 7.36 -4.02 12.82
N THR A 171 7.41 -2.89 13.54
CA THR A 171 8.31 -2.56 14.62
C THR A 171 7.84 -3.27 15.89
N GLY A 172 7.89 -4.60 15.89
CA GLY A 172 8.08 -5.36 17.12
C GLY A 172 9.57 -5.30 17.45
N GLY A 173 9.97 -4.30 18.24
CA GLY A 173 11.34 -3.80 18.34
C GLY A 173 12.45 -4.86 18.45
N MET A 174 13.56 -4.63 17.74
CA MET A 174 14.92 -5.18 17.92
C MET A 174 15.11 -6.65 18.41
N LYS A 175 14.11 -7.53 18.30
CA LYS A 175 14.17 -8.94 18.71
C LYS A 175 13.36 -9.84 17.77
N GLN A 176 13.51 -9.65 16.48
CA GLN A 176 13.07 -10.63 15.48
C GLN A 176 14.25 -11.07 14.64
N ALA A 177 15.06 -11.95 15.21
CA ALA A 177 15.93 -12.88 14.48
C ALA A 177 16.46 -13.91 15.50
N THR A 178 15.65 -14.93 15.77
CA THR A 178 16.16 -16.24 16.15
C THR A 178 16.98 -16.79 14.99
N GLY A 179 18.30 -16.62 15.02
CA GLY A 179 19.27 -17.37 14.21
C GLY A 179 19.37 -17.10 12.70
N GLU A 180 18.31 -16.64 12.02
CA GLU A 180 18.32 -16.43 10.57
C GLU A 180 18.28 -14.93 10.19
N GLU A 181 19.10 -14.54 9.21
CA GLU A 181 19.11 -13.16 8.70
C GLU A 181 17.78 -12.80 8.04
N LEU A 182 17.24 -11.63 8.38
CA LEU A 182 15.98 -11.11 7.83
C LEU A 182 16.08 -10.90 6.33
N GLY A 183 15.09 -11.39 5.58
CA GLY A 183 14.93 -11.19 4.15
C GLY A 183 14.65 -9.74 3.77
N LEU A 184 13.94 -8.99 4.59
CA LEU A 184 13.76 -7.54 4.40
C LEU A 184 14.56 -6.79 5.46
N VAL A 185 15.62 -6.10 5.04
CA VAL A 185 16.43 -5.25 5.92
C VAL A 185 15.83 -3.85 5.96
N LEU A 186 15.20 -3.52 7.09
CA LEU A 186 14.59 -2.23 7.38
C LEU A 186 15.60 -1.32 8.10
N ASP A 187 16.69 -0.98 7.43
CA ASP A 187 17.74 -0.11 7.96
C ASP A 187 17.53 1.38 7.57
N GLN A 188 18.44 2.25 8.00
CA GLN A 188 18.40 3.67 7.62
C GLN A 188 18.47 3.85 6.10
N THR A 189 19.24 3.03 5.39
CA THR A 189 19.36 3.10 3.93
C THR A 189 18.00 2.86 3.27
N PHE A 190 17.28 1.83 3.71
CA PHE A 190 15.94 1.49 3.27
C PHE A 190 14.98 2.66 3.47
N PHE A 191 14.85 3.17 4.70
CA PHE A 191 13.92 4.27 4.99
C PHE A 191 14.24 5.55 4.24
N VAL A 192 15.52 5.91 4.11
CA VAL A 192 15.94 7.09 3.31
C VAL A 192 15.62 6.89 1.82
N THR A 193 15.79 5.66 1.31
CA THR A 193 15.54 5.33 -0.10
C THR A 193 14.04 5.39 -0.41
N ILE A 194 13.21 4.77 0.43
CA ILE A 194 11.75 4.84 0.30
C ILE A 194 11.24 6.27 0.50
N GLY A 195 11.76 7.01 1.48
CA GLY A 195 11.38 8.42 1.68
C GLY A 195 11.66 9.29 0.46
N LYS A 196 12.82 9.10 -0.21
CA LYS A 196 13.13 9.79 -1.48
C LYS A 196 12.19 9.38 -2.61
N ALA A 197 11.85 8.09 -2.69
CA ALA A 197 10.92 7.56 -3.69
C ALA A 197 9.53 8.21 -3.54
N LEU A 198 8.99 8.26 -2.32
CA LEU A 198 7.69 8.87 -2.05
C LEU A 198 7.66 10.36 -2.39
N VAL A 199 8.65 11.13 -1.92
CA VAL A 199 8.76 12.56 -2.24
C VAL A 199 8.90 12.79 -3.76
N ALA A 200 9.63 11.93 -4.47
CA ALA A 200 9.73 12.03 -5.92
C ALA A 200 8.39 11.75 -6.61
N GLY A 201 7.63 10.74 -6.15
CA GLY A 201 6.27 10.46 -6.62
C GLY A 201 5.34 11.66 -6.47
N ASP A 202 5.33 12.29 -5.30
CA ASP A 202 4.56 13.51 -5.03
C ASP A 202 4.94 14.66 -5.99
N ILE A 203 6.24 14.90 -6.22
CA ILE A 203 6.71 15.94 -7.13
C ILE A 203 6.22 15.68 -8.56
N ILE A 204 6.32 14.44 -9.04
CA ILE A 204 5.89 14.09 -10.40
C ILE A 204 4.38 14.27 -10.57
N ASN A 205 3.58 13.77 -9.62
CA ASN A 205 2.13 13.93 -9.65
C ASN A 205 1.73 15.42 -9.62
N LEU A 206 2.30 16.19 -8.69
CA LEU A 206 2.00 17.62 -8.54
C LEU A 206 2.32 18.43 -9.80
N ILE A 207 3.43 18.12 -10.48
CA ILE A 207 3.77 18.77 -11.74
C ILE A 207 2.78 18.34 -12.83
N GLY A 208 2.42 17.06 -12.90
CA GLY A 208 1.40 16.54 -13.82
C GLY A 208 0.07 17.29 -13.70
N TYR A 209 -0.47 17.40 -12.48
CA TYR A 209 -1.72 18.11 -12.19
C TYR A 209 -1.67 19.59 -12.58
N ARG A 210 -0.51 20.24 -12.48
CA ARG A 210 -0.35 21.67 -12.86
C ARG A 210 -0.14 21.92 -14.35
N LEU A 211 0.30 20.91 -15.10
CA LEU A 211 0.57 21.06 -16.53
C LEU A 211 -0.62 20.62 -17.37
N ARG A 212 -1.18 19.44 -17.06
CA ARG A 212 -2.19 18.78 -17.88
C ARG A 212 -3.44 19.64 -18.15
N PRO A 213 -4.03 20.37 -17.18
CA PRO A 213 -5.18 21.23 -17.46
C PRO A 213 -4.90 22.33 -18.49
N TYR A 214 -3.64 22.72 -18.64
CA TYR A 214 -3.21 23.83 -19.49
C TYR A 214 -2.40 23.39 -20.70
N GLU A 215 -2.23 22.10 -20.96
CA GLU A 215 -1.46 21.62 -22.12
C GLU A 215 -2.10 22.09 -23.44
N VAL A 216 -1.27 22.49 -24.40
CA VAL A 216 -1.73 22.91 -25.73
C VAL A 216 -2.07 21.69 -26.59
N HIS A 217 -1.24 20.66 -26.53
CA HIS A 217 -1.47 19.39 -27.22
C HIS A 217 -1.83 18.29 -26.22
N GLU A 218 -2.98 17.66 -26.44
CA GLU A 218 -3.50 16.61 -25.55
C GLU A 218 -2.49 15.46 -25.36
N GLY A 219 -2.30 15.09 -24.09
CA GLY A 219 -1.41 14.01 -23.66
C GLY A 219 0.08 14.37 -23.60
N ASP A 220 0.50 15.61 -23.87
CA ASP A 220 1.90 16.01 -23.68
C ASP A 220 2.33 15.89 -22.22
N ALA A 221 1.49 16.32 -21.28
CA ALA A 221 1.75 16.21 -19.86
C ALA A 221 1.87 14.74 -19.42
N ASP A 222 1.03 13.85 -19.97
CA ASP A 222 1.08 12.41 -19.63
C ASP A 222 2.31 11.71 -20.19
N ARG A 223 2.75 12.09 -21.41
CA ARG A 223 4.03 11.66 -21.97
C ARG A 223 5.20 12.13 -21.12
N ALA A 224 5.17 13.40 -20.67
CA ALA A 224 6.19 13.98 -19.81
C ALA A 224 6.24 13.30 -18.43
N VAL A 225 5.09 13.05 -17.80
CA VAL A 225 4.99 12.30 -16.53
C VAL A 225 5.57 10.90 -16.70
N THR A 226 5.19 10.19 -17.75
CA THR A 226 5.69 8.83 -18.03
C THR A 226 7.21 8.81 -18.22
N ALA A 227 7.75 9.78 -18.98
CA ALA A 227 9.19 9.90 -19.17
C ALA A 227 9.92 10.26 -17.85
N ALA A 228 9.36 11.16 -17.06
CA ALA A 228 9.93 11.58 -15.79
C ALA A 228 9.92 10.45 -14.75
N LYS A 229 8.85 9.64 -14.66
CA LYS A 229 8.80 8.44 -13.81
C LYS A 229 9.95 7.49 -14.15
N LYS A 230 10.19 7.21 -15.44
CA LYS A 230 11.29 6.35 -15.90
C LYS A 230 12.67 6.88 -15.50
N GLU A 231 12.88 8.20 -15.56
CA GLU A 231 14.14 8.81 -15.12
C GLU A 231 14.40 8.63 -13.62
N ILE A 232 13.37 8.83 -12.80
CA ILE A 232 13.46 8.63 -11.34
C ILE A 232 13.62 7.14 -11.01
N TYR A 233 12.82 6.28 -11.63
CA TYR A 233 12.90 4.82 -11.51
C TYR A 233 14.34 4.34 -11.74
N ARG A 234 14.94 4.69 -12.89
CA ARG A 234 16.32 4.29 -13.25
C ARG A 234 17.34 4.83 -12.25
N ALA A 235 17.13 6.06 -11.78
CA ALA A 235 18.05 6.66 -10.83
C ALA A 235 18.04 5.93 -9.48
N LEU A 236 16.86 5.51 -9.00
CA LEU A 236 16.70 4.70 -7.80
C LEU A 236 17.26 3.28 -8.00
N GLU A 237 16.89 2.62 -9.10
CA GLU A 237 17.31 1.25 -9.42
C GLU A 237 18.83 1.13 -9.54
N HIS A 238 19.49 2.09 -10.19
CA HIS A 238 20.95 2.11 -10.32
C HIS A 238 21.67 2.83 -9.17
N ARG A 239 20.94 3.24 -8.12
CA ARG A 239 21.46 3.97 -6.96
C ARG A 239 22.27 5.23 -7.31
N THR A 240 21.84 5.96 -8.34
CA THR A 240 22.46 7.22 -8.75
C THR A 240 21.79 8.43 -8.07
N SER A 241 22.25 9.64 -8.38
CA SER A 241 21.73 10.86 -7.77
C SER A 241 20.29 11.16 -8.20
N ILE A 242 19.36 11.07 -7.25
CA ILE A 242 17.96 11.47 -7.41
C ILE A 242 17.82 12.96 -7.72
N LEU A 243 18.66 13.81 -7.14
CA LEU A 243 18.66 15.24 -7.46
C LEU A 243 18.96 15.46 -8.94
N ALA A 244 19.96 14.77 -9.49
CA ALA A 244 20.28 14.86 -10.92
C ALA A 244 19.13 14.35 -11.79
N ALA A 245 18.43 13.30 -11.36
CA ALA A 245 17.24 12.80 -12.05
C ALA A 245 16.09 13.81 -12.04
N ILE A 246 15.79 14.43 -10.90
CA ILE A 246 14.80 15.51 -10.78
C ILE A 246 15.16 16.69 -11.69
N TRP A 247 16.44 17.05 -11.79
CA TRP A 247 16.90 18.08 -12.73
C TRP A 247 16.65 17.71 -14.20
N ARG A 248 16.76 16.43 -14.57
CA ARG A 248 16.38 15.95 -15.91
C ARG A 248 14.86 15.98 -16.10
N CYS A 249 14.08 15.55 -15.11
CA CYS A 249 12.62 15.66 -15.12
C CYS A 249 12.16 17.12 -15.34
N ARG A 250 12.82 18.09 -14.69
CA ARG A 250 12.54 19.52 -14.93
C ARG A 250 12.68 19.91 -16.40
N ARG A 251 13.68 19.37 -17.12
CA ARG A 251 13.87 19.66 -18.55
C ARG A 251 12.81 19.00 -19.41
N ILE A 252 12.38 17.79 -19.05
CA ILE A 252 11.27 17.08 -19.71
C ILE A 252 9.99 17.90 -19.58
N PHE A 253 9.63 18.31 -18.35
CA PHE A 253 8.42 19.09 -18.12
C PHE A 253 8.46 20.49 -18.74
N ALA A 254 9.64 21.10 -18.88
CA ALA A 254 9.78 22.40 -19.54
C ALA A 254 9.49 22.37 -21.05
N GLN A 255 9.41 21.19 -21.66
CA GLN A 255 9.05 21.01 -23.07
C GLN A 255 7.54 20.93 -23.29
N VAL A 256 6.74 20.78 -22.24
CA VAL A 256 5.28 20.74 -22.34
C VAL A 256 4.79 22.16 -22.59
N GLU A 257 4.24 22.39 -23.79
CA GLU A 257 3.65 23.68 -24.13
C GLU A 257 2.33 23.87 -23.37
N VAL A 258 2.20 24.98 -22.65
CA VAL A 258 1.02 25.29 -21.84
C VAL A 258 0.46 26.67 -22.15
N ASP A 259 -0.85 26.75 -22.29
CA ASP A 259 -1.60 28.00 -22.39
C ASP A 259 -2.41 28.24 -21.13
N ARG A 260 -1.85 29.10 -20.26
CA ARG A 260 -2.44 29.55 -18.98
C ARG A 260 -3.36 30.75 -19.12
N LEU A 261 -3.55 31.28 -20.33
CA LEU A 261 -4.50 32.36 -20.59
C LEU A 261 -5.94 31.84 -20.67
N ARG A 262 -6.12 30.52 -20.66
CA ARG A 262 -7.42 29.82 -20.56
C ARG A 262 -7.81 29.68 -19.08
N PRO A 263 -8.69 30.55 -18.54
CA PRO A 263 -9.13 30.43 -17.15
C PRO A 263 -9.91 29.14 -16.97
N LYS A 264 -9.59 28.40 -15.91
CA LYS A 264 -10.25 27.14 -15.55
C LYS A 264 -10.72 27.20 -14.10
N PRO A 265 -11.86 26.60 -13.75
CA PRO A 265 -12.26 26.45 -12.35
C PRO A 265 -11.29 25.49 -11.66
N SER A 266 -10.69 25.92 -10.55
CA SER A 266 -9.86 25.05 -9.70
C SER A 266 -10.77 24.23 -8.76
N VAL A 267 -10.65 22.92 -8.80
CA VAL A 267 -11.52 21.97 -8.10
C VAL A 267 -10.68 21.01 -7.27
N ALA A 268 -10.83 21.05 -5.95
CA ALA A 268 -10.21 20.05 -5.08
C ALA A 268 -11.13 18.83 -4.90
N VAL A 269 -10.62 17.63 -5.17
CA VAL A 269 -11.29 16.38 -4.81
C VAL A 269 -11.03 16.10 -3.32
N LEU A 270 -12.09 16.01 -2.52
CA LEU A 270 -12.03 15.77 -1.07
C LEU A 270 -12.76 14.47 -0.71
N GLY A 271 -12.26 13.75 0.31
CA GLY A 271 -12.89 12.53 0.79
C GLY A 271 -11.90 11.52 1.35
N GLU A 272 -12.14 10.24 1.04
CA GLU A 272 -11.28 9.13 1.42
C GLU A 272 -9.97 9.17 0.61
N PHE A 273 -8.82 9.03 1.28
CA PHE A 273 -7.51 9.35 0.67
C PHE A 273 -7.18 8.55 -0.57
N TRP A 274 -7.45 7.25 -0.58
CA TRP A 274 -7.13 6.40 -1.72
C TRP A 274 -8.07 6.71 -2.90
N ALA A 275 -9.35 6.93 -2.63
CA ALA A 275 -10.32 7.33 -3.66
C ALA A 275 -9.99 8.71 -4.26
N MET A 276 -9.42 9.63 -3.48
CA MET A 276 -8.95 10.92 -4.00
C MET A 276 -7.78 10.77 -4.98
N THR A 277 -6.87 9.84 -4.71
CA THR A 277 -5.58 9.76 -5.43
C THR A 277 -5.52 8.69 -6.51
N THR A 278 -6.39 7.69 -6.49
CA THR A 278 -6.40 6.60 -7.49
C THR A 278 -6.70 7.15 -8.89
N GLU A 279 -5.97 6.66 -9.90
CA GLU A 279 -6.16 7.05 -11.30
C GLU A 279 -7.15 6.12 -12.06
N GLY A 280 -7.66 5.08 -11.41
CA GLY A 280 -8.45 4.00 -12.03
C GLY A 280 -9.96 4.03 -11.76
N ASP A 281 -10.60 2.87 -11.94
CA ASP A 281 -12.05 2.69 -11.72
C ASP A 281 -12.47 2.93 -10.27
N GLY A 282 -11.53 2.89 -9.32
CA GLY A 282 -11.76 3.08 -7.89
C GLY A 282 -12.50 4.37 -7.51
N ASN A 283 -12.35 5.40 -8.33
CA ASN A 283 -13.07 6.67 -8.22
C ASN A 283 -13.77 7.08 -9.52
N TYR A 284 -14.00 6.13 -10.44
CA TYR A 284 -14.59 6.40 -11.75
C TYR A 284 -13.78 7.38 -12.62
N HIS A 285 -12.45 7.34 -12.52
CA HIS A 285 -11.55 8.26 -13.21
C HIS A 285 -11.89 9.74 -12.96
N LEU A 286 -12.31 10.09 -11.73
CA LEU A 286 -12.89 11.40 -11.41
C LEU A 286 -11.98 12.57 -11.82
N GLN A 287 -10.67 12.45 -11.62
CA GLN A 287 -9.71 13.49 -12.02
C GLN A 287 -9.77 13.76 -13.53
N ARG A 288 -9.77 12.70 -14.35
CA ARG A 288 -9.85 12.81 -15.82
C ARG A 288 -11.19 13.35 -16.28
N PHE A 289 -12.27 12.91 -15.65
CA PHE A 289 -13.60 13.42 -15.94
C PHE A 289 -13.68 14.94 -15.69
N LEU A 290 -13.21 15.42 -14.54
CA LEU A 290 -13.22 16.85 -14.21
C LEU A 290 -12.31 17.67 -15.15
N GLU A 291 -11.15 17.16 -15.53
CA GLU A 291 -10.26 17.79 -16.51
C GLU A 291 -10.92 17.92 -17.88
N GLN A 292 -11.66 16.89 -18.33
CA GLN A 292 -12.44 16.89 -19.58
C GLN A 292 -13.58 17.91 -19.56
N GLU A 293 -14.23 18.10 -18.40
CA GLU A 293 -15.23 19.16 -18.16
C GLU A 293 -14.60 20.56 -18.04
N GLY A 294 -13.27 20.66 -18.18
CA GLY A 294 -12.54 21.93 -18.25
C GLY A 294 -11.99 22.44 -16.92
N ALA A 295 -12.03 21.64 -15.85
CA ALA A 295 -11.46 22.01 -14.56
C ALA A 295 -9.94 21.85 -14.49
N GLU A 296 -9.33 22.58 -13.56
CA GLU A 296 -8.02 22.29 -12.99
C GLU A 296 -8.26 21.52 -11.69
N VAL A 297 -7.75 20.29 -11.58
CA VAL A 297 -8.01 19.39 -10.45
C VAL A 297 -6.79 19.26 -9.54
#